data_AF-A0A353NNT0-F1
#
_entry.id   AF-A0A353NNT0-F1
#
_cell.length_a   1.000
_cell.length_b   1.000
_cell.length_c   1.000
_cell.angle_alpha   90.00
_cell.angle_beta   90.00
_cell.angle_gamma   90.00
#
_symmetry.space_group_name_H-M   'P 1'
#
loop_
_entity.id
_entity.type
_entity.pdbx_description
1 polymer ?
#
loop_
_entity_poly.entity_id
_entity_poly.type
_entity_poly.pdbx_seq_one_letter_code
_entity_poly.pdbx_strand_id
1 'polypeptide(L)'
;MIWTVDVSGTRKLSTARVKELAAAEGLKQGNLCFRVSRDQVENHLMRQLPEISYVEVEVHPRATVKVVEKKEPAPSQGPCHIVAKKEGVIDSILALEGQTMVKEGDLVRKGQVLISGAIYPPPPEPDPA
;
A
#
# COMPACT_ATOMS: atom_id res chain seq x y z
N MET A 1 3.16 30.71 -16.64
CA MET A 1 2.53 31.18 -15.38
C MET A 1 1.49 30.16 -14.97
N ILE A 2 1.37 29.86 -13.68
CA ILE A 2 0.39 28.90 -13.14
C ILE A 2 -0.96 29.62 -12.99
N TRP A 3 -1.99 29.13 -13.67
CA TRP A 3 -3.36 29.63 -13.61
C TRP A 3 -4.22 28.83 -12.64
N THR A 4 -4.00 27.53 -12.54
CA THR A 4 -4.84 26.65 -11.70
C THR A 4 -3.97 25.60 -11.05
N VAL A 5 -4.35 25.22 -9.82
CA VAL A 5 -3.73 24.12 -9.07
C VAL A 5 -4.86 23.19 -8.66
N ASP A 6 -4.90 22.02 -9.29
CA ASP A 6 -5.85 20.95 -8.97
C ASP A 6 -5.18 19.90 -8.09
N VAL A 7 -5.91 19.40 -7.10
CA VAL A 7 -5.42 18.39 -6.16
C VAL A 7 -6.44 17.27 -6.12
N SER A 8 -5.96 16.05 -6.37
CA SER A 8 -6.79 14.85 -6.45
C SER A 8 -6.18 13.71 -5.64
N GLY A 9 -7.01 12.72 -5.28
CA GLY A 9 -6.57 11.53 -4.54
C GLY A 9 -6.52 11.67 -3.01
N THR A 10 -6.89 12.83 -2.46
CA THR A 10 -7.10 13.01 -1.03
C THR A 10 -8.45 12.41 -0.62
N ARG A 11 -8.47 11.29 0.12
CA ARG A 11 -9.70 10.75 0.72
C ARG A 11 -9.80 11.05 2.21
N LYS A 12 -8.71 10.81 2.95
CA LYS A 12 -8.60 11.12 4.38
C LYS A 12 -7.90 12.47 4.62
N LEU A 13 -6.96 12.83 3.74
CA LEU A 13 -6.22 14.08 3.77
C LEU A 13 -7.10 15.28 3.46
N SER A 14 -6.79 16.41 4.11
CA SER A 14 -7.41 17.68 3.74
C SER A 14 -6.75 18.27 2.50
N THR A 15 -7.54 18.48 1.45
CA THR A 15 -7.07 19.11 0.20
C THR A 15 -6.47 20.50 0.44
N ALA A 16 -6.99 21.23 1.43
CA ALA A 16 -6.47 22.53 1.83
C ALA A 16 -5.02 22.45 2.30
N ARG A 17 -4.69 21.46 3.15
CA ARG A 17 -3.33 21.27 3.67
C ARG A 17 -2.33 20.95 2.58
N VAL A 18 -2.71 20.09 1.63
CA VAL A 18 -1.87 19.75 0.47
C VAL A 18 -1.60 21.01 -0.37
N LYS A 19 -2.62 21.84 -0.60
CA LYS A 19 -2.45 23.12 -1.34
C LYS A 19 -1.54 24.10 -0.62
N GLU A 20 -1.65 24.22 0.71
CA GLU A 20 -0.77 25.09 1.51
C GLU A 20 0.69 24.66 1.41
N LEU A 21 0.97 23.38 1.58
CA LEU A 21 2.33 22.83 1.50
C LEU A 21 2.91 22.96 0.08
N ALA A 22 2.11 22.68 -0.95
CA ALA A 22 2.53 22.87 -2.33
C ALA A 22 2.80 24.36 -2.65
N ALA A 23 2.01 25.28 -2.06
CA ALA A 23 2.21 26.71 -2.22
C ALA A 23 3.49 27.22 -1.53
N ALA A 24 3.94 26.59 -0.45
CA ALA A 24 5.21 26.91 0.22
C ALA A 24 6.42 26.68 -0.69
N GLU A 25 6.35 25.66 -1.55
CA GLU A 25 7.37 25.35 -2.57
C GLU A 25 7.13 26.08 -3.91
N GLY A 26 6.18 27.02 -3.93
CA GLY A 26 5.91 27.89 -5.07
C GLY A 26 4.88 27.36 -6.08
N LEU A 27 4.27 26.20 -5.84
CA LEU A 27 3.15 25.69 -6.65
C LEU A 27 1.83 26.41 -6.29
N LYS A 28 1.77 27.71 -6.61
CA LYS A 28 0.65 28.60 -6.33
C LYS A 28 0.20 29.32 -7.61
N GLN A 29 -1.09 29.64 -7.69
CA GLN A 29 -1.61 30.51 -8.75
C GLN A 29 -0.87 31.85 -8.79
N GLY A 30 -0.52 32.31 -9.98
CA GLY A 30 0.26 33.53 -10.21
C GLY A 30 1.77 33.33 -10.26
N ASN A 31 2.31 32.19 -9.79
CA ASN A 31 3.75 31.92 -9.88
C ASN A 31 4.18 31.50 -11.30
N LEU A 32 5.47 31.69 -11.59
CA LEU A 32 6.07 31.26 -12.85
C LEU A 32 6.34 29.75 -12.81
N CYS A 33 5.67 28.98 -13.69
CA CYS A 33 5.84 27.53 -13.82
C CYS A 33 7.31 27.09 -13.90
N PHE A 34 8.14 27.81 -14.67
CA PHE A 34 9.55 27.47 -14.89
C PHE A 34 10.45 27.64 -13.65
N ARG A 35 9.99 28.37 -12.62
CA ARG A 35 10.72 28.53 -11.36
C ARG A 35 10.39 27.44 -10.34
N VAL A 36 9.30 26.70 -10.56
CA VAL A 36 8.85 25.66 -9.65
C VAL A 36 9.45 24.33 -10.07
N SER A 37 10.23 23.73 -9.19
CA SER A 37 10.80 22.41 -9.42
C SER A 37 9.82 21.34 -8.93
N ARG A 38 9.32 20.49 -9.85
CA ARG A 38 8.41 19.39 -9.48
C ARG A 38 8.97 18.49 -8.39
N ASP A 39 10.25 18.15 -8.49
CA ASP A 39 10.94 17.22 -7.58
C ASP A 39 11.01 17.79 -6.15
N GLN A 40 11.25 19.10 -6.02
CA GLN A 40 11.24 19.78 -4.72
C GLN A 40 9.84 19.75 -4.09
N VAL A 41 8.79 20.02 -4.86
CA VAL A 41 7.40 19.98 -4.38
C VAL A 41 7.03 18.54 -3.97
N GLU A 42 7.36 17.55 -4.79
CA GLU A 42 7.12 16.13 -4.52
C GLU A 42 7.82 15.70 -3.21
N ASN A 43 9.11 16.00 -3.07
CA ASN A 43 9.90 15.69 -1.88
C ASN A 43 9.45 16.46 -0.64
N HIS A 44 8.97 17.69 -0.77
CA HIS A 44 8.43 18.46 0.34
C HIS A 44 7.12 17.85 0.84
N LEU A 45 6.19 17.54 -0.07
CA LEU A 45 4.91 16.93 0.27
C LEU A 45 5.09 15.57 0.94
N MET A 46 6.01 14.74 0.43
CA MET A 46 6.30 13.42 1.00
C MET A 46 6.94 13.49 2.39
N ARG A 47 7.72 14.53 2.68
CA ARG A 47 8.29 14.77 4.02
C ARG A 47 7.27 15.30 5.03
N GLN A 48 6.38 16.17 4.61
CA GLN A 48 5.40 16.82 5.49
C GLN A 48 4.17 15.96 5.76
N LEU A 49 3.85 15.03 4.86
CA LEU A 49 2.69 14.15 4.95
C LEU A 49 3.15 12.68 5.03
N PRO A 50 3.48 12.15 6.22
CA PRO A 50 3.92 10.76 6.35
C PRO A 50 2.84 9.74 5.99
N GLU A 51 1.58 10.17 5.92
CA GLU A 51 0.41 9.39 5.52
C GLU A 51 0.28 9.17 4.01
N ILE A 52 1.07 9.85 3.17
CA ILE A 52 1.07 9.60 1.72
C ILE A 52 2.06 8.50 1.35
N SER A 53 1.64 7.64 0.42
CA SER A 53 2.47 6.57 -0.14
C SER A 53 3.24 7.04 -1.36
N TYR A 54 2.63 7.92 -2.16
CA TYR A 54 3.20 8.46 -3.38
C TYR A 54 2.52 9.78 -3.73
N VAL A 55 3.26 10.68 -4.37
CA VAL A 55 2.73 11.93 -4.92
C VAL A 55 3.30 12.13 -6.31
N GLU A 56 2.45 12.60 -7.22
CA GLU A 56 2.83 12.98 -8.56
C GLU A 56 2.45 14.45 -8.78
N VAL A 57 3.43 15.26 -9.19
CA VAL A 57 3.24 16.69 -9.45
C VAL A 57 3.54 17.00 -10.91
N GLU A 58 2.55 17.56 -11.60
CA GLU A 58 2.69 18.07 -12.95
C GLU A 58 2.67 19.60 -12.92
N VAL A 59 3.76 20.24 -13.37
CA VAL A 59 3.91 21.69 -13.37
C VAL A 59 3.71 22.24 -14.78
N HIS A 60 2.49 22.68 -15.05
CA HIS A 60 2.10 23.37 -16.29
C HIS A 60 1.31 24.65 -15.93
N PRO A 61 0.82 25.45 -16.90
CA PRO A 61 -0.15 26.51 -16.60
C PRO A 61 -1.38 26.00 -15.84
N ARG A 62 -1.72 24.72 -16.02
CA ARG A 62 -2.60 23.95 -15.14
C ARG A 62 -1.75 22.96 -14.35
N ALA A 63 -1.48 23.26 -13.09
CA ALA A 63 -0.76 22.34 -12.23
C ALA A 63 -1.71 21.29 -11.64
N THR A 64 -1.25 20.04 -11.59
CA THR A 64 -2.03 18.93 -11.02
C THR A 64 -1.17 18.20 -10.00
N VAL A 65 -1.74 17.94 -8.83
CA VAL A 65 -1.12 17.17 -7.75
C VAL A 65 -2.00 15.95 -7.51
N LYS A 66 -1.47 14.76 -7.79
CA LYS A 66 -2.13 13.49 -7.49
C LYS A 66 -1.48 12.89 -6.26
N VAL A 67 -2.28 12.65 -5.23
CA VAL A 67 -1.82 12.07 -3.96
C VAL A 67 -2.36 10.65 -3.84
N VAL A 68 -1.49 9.71 -3.48
CA VAL A 68 -1.87 8.35 -3.12
C VAL A 68 -1.64 8.16 -1.63
N GLU A 69 -2.71 7.98 -0.87
CA GLU A 69 -2.65 7.76 0.57
C GLU A 69 -2.16 6.35 0.92
N LYS A 70 -1.40 6.22 2.01
CA LYS A 70 -1.04 4.92 2.58
C LYS A 70 -2.29 4.23 3.11
N LYS A 71 -2.44 2.96 2.74
CA LYS A 71 -3.44 2.08 3.34
C LYS A 71 -2.75 1.25 4.40
N GLU A 72 -2.94 1.60 5.67
CA GLU A 72 -2.48 0.75 6.77
C GLU A 72 -3.21 -0.60 6.68
N PRO A 73 -2.48 -1.73 6.75
CA PRO A 73 -3.12 -3.03 6.90
C PRO A 73 -3.90 -3.04 8.23
N ALA A 74 -5.01 -3.76 8.26
CA ALA A 74 -5.76 -3.94 9.50
C ALA A 74 -4.84 -4.53 10.58
N PRO A 75 -4.99 -4.11 11.86
CA PRO A 75 -4.17 -4.64 12.93
C PRO A 75 -4.28 -6.16 12.97
N SER A 76 -3.11 -6.84 12.97
CA SER A 76 -3.04 -8.29 13.03
C SER A 76 -3.65 -8.78 14.34
N GLN A 77 -4.65 -9.67 14.26
CA GLN A 77 -5.34 -10.20 15.44
C GLN A 77 -4.58 -11.35 16.14
N GLY A 78 -3.27 -11.48 15.89
CA GLY A 78 -2.43 -12.57 16.41
C GLY A 78 -2.37 -13.77 15.45
N PRO A 79 -1.84 -14.93 15.92
CA PRO A 79 -1.71 -16.13 15.10
C PRO A 79 -3.08 -16.57 14.58
N CYS A 80 -3.25 -16.56 13.26
CA CYS A 80 -4.52 -16.90 12.60
C CYS A 80 -4.28 -17.96 11.53
N HIS A 81 -5.26 -18.84 11.34
CA HIS A 81 -5.24 -19.82 10.25
C HIS A 81 -5.91 -19.24 9.00
N ILE A 82 -5.30 -19.47 7.83
CA ILE A 82 -5.93 -19.18 6.55
C ILE A 82 -6.74 -20.40 6.12
N VAL A 83 -8.04 -20.24 5.92
CA VAL A 83 -8.98 -21.32 5.57
C VAL A 83 -9.60 -21.12 4.19
N ALA A 84 -9.81 -22.21 3.46
CA ALA A 84 -10.45 -22.20 2.15
C ALA A 84 -11.92 -21.78 2.26
N LYS A 85 -12.27 -20.63 1.67
CA LYS A 85 -13.66 -20.14 1.63
C LYS A 85 -14.56 -20.99 0.71
N LYS A 86 -13.97 -21.65 -0.28
CA LYS A 86 -14.64 -22.47 -1.30
C LYS A 86 -13.77 -23.67 -1.65
N GLU A 87 -14.40 -24.65 -2.29
CA GLU A 87 -13.71 -25.79 -2.88
C GLU A 87 -13.03 -25.37 -4.19
N GLY A 88 -11.84 -25.89 -4.46
CA GLY A 88 -11.07 -25.53 -5.65
C GLY A 88 -9.68 -26.15 -5.68
N VAL A 89 -8.89 -25.83 -6.69
CA VAL A 89 -7.49 -26.25 -6.82
C VAL A 89 -6.59 -25.05 -6.50
N ILE A 90 -5.51 -25.29 -5.75
CA ILE A 90 -4.52 -24.26 -5.44
C ILE A 90 -3.67 -23.98 -6.70
N ASP A 91 -3.76 -22.77 -7.23
CA ASP A 91 -2.96 -22.33 -8.38
C ASP A 91 -1.52 -22.02 -7.98
N SER A 92 -1.34 -21.25 -6.91
CA SER A 92 -0.01 -20.95 -6.33
C SER A 92 -0.12 -20.65 -4.83
N ILE A 93 0.95 -20.91 -4.08
CA ILE A 93 1.00 -20.61 -2.63
C ILE A 93 2.31 -19.92 -2.25
N LEU A 94 2.20 -18.73 -1.63
CA LEU A 94 3.32 -18.00 -1.06
C LEU A 94 2.98 -17.60 0.39
N ALA A 95 3.51 -18.36 1.35
CA ALA A 95 3.38 -18.02 2.77
C ALA A 95 4.58 -17.19 3.21
N LEU A 96 4.34 -15.93 3.61
CA LEU A 96 5.37 -15.07 4.20
C LEU A 96 5.68 -15.48 5.65
N GLU A 97 4.64 -15.83 6.41
CA GLU A 97 4.71 -16.30 7.80
C GLU A 97 3.68 -17.42 8.02
N GLY A 98 4.02 -18.41 8.85
CA GLY A 98 3.19 -19.58 9.13
C GLY A 98 3.63 -20.84 8.37
N GLN A 99 2.92 -21.95 8.61
CA GLN A 99 3.22 -23.25 8.03
C GLN A 99 2.18 -23.61 6.96
N THR A 100 2.62 -23.81 5.72
CA THR A 100 1.77 -24.27 4.61
C THR A 100 1.38 -25.74 4.81
N MET A 101 0.08 -26.02 4.82
CA MET A 101 -0.47 -27.38 4.95
C MET A 101 -0.89 -27.99 3.61
N VAL A 102 -0.86 -27.20 2.54
CA VAL A 102 -1.26 -27.59 1.17
C VAL A 102 -0.14 -27.26 0.19
N LYS A 103 -0.22 -27.83 -1.01
CA LYS A 103 0.73 -27.58 -2.10
C LYS A 103 0.03 -27.04 -3.34
N GLU A 104 0.80 -26.48 -4.25
CA GLU A 104 0.30 -26.08 -5.58
C GLU A 104 -0.25 -27.32 -6.32
N GLY A 105 -1.40 -27.17 -6.96
CA GLY A 105 -2.13 -28.26 -7.60
C GLY A 105 -2.98 -29.11 -6.66
N ASP A 106 -2.97 -28.87 -5.35
CA ASP A 106 -3.77 -29.63 -4.40
C ASP A 106 -5.26 -29.22 -4.44
N LEU A 107 -6.15 -30.18 -4.25
CA LEU A 107 -7.61 -29.96 -4.26
C LEU A 107 -8.08 -29.71 -2.83
N VAL A 108 -8.57 -28.49 -2.59
CA VAL A 108 -8.98 -28.05 -1.26
C VAL A 108 -10.49 -28.01 -1.11
N ARG A 109 -10.97 -28.35 0.08
CA ARG A 109 -12.39 -28.25 0.44
C ARG A 109 -12.69 -26.98 1.21
N LYS A 110 -13.95 -26.53 1.15
CA LYS A 110 -14.44 -25.41 1.95
C LYS A 110 -14.23 -25.70 3.44
N GLY A 111 -13.52 -24.82 4.13
CA GLY A 111 -13.17 -24.93 5.54
C GLY A 111 -11.81 -25.59 5.83
N GLN A 112 -11.10 -26.09 4.81
CA GLN A 112 -9.77 -26.67 4.99
C GLN A 112 -8.74 -25.60 5.33
N VAL A 113 -7.83 -25.88 6.27
CA VAL A 113 -6.72 -25.00 6.61
C VAL A 113 -5.65 -25.08 5.52
N LEU A 114 -5.34 -23.94 4.93
CA LEU A 114 -4.33 -23.79 3.88
C LEU A 114 -2.97 -23.41 4.49
N ILE A 115 -2.97 -22.44 5.41
CA ILE A 115 -1.79 -21.94 6.10
C ILE A 115 -2.11 -21.90 7.59
N SER A 116 -1.31 -22.58 8.40
CA SER A 116 -1.42 -22.55 9.85
C SER A 116 -0.61 -21.40 10.44
N GLY A 117 -1.25 -20.57 11.28
CA GLY A 117 -0.56 -19.57 12.10
C GLY A 117 0.18 -20.15 13.30
N ALA A 118 -0.02 -21.43 13.62
CA ALA A 118 0.74 -22.16 14.63
C ALA A 118 1.81 -23.05 13.96
N ILE A 119 3.05 -22.95 14.44
CA ILE A 119 4.16 -23.81 14.01
C ILE A 119 4.03 -25.14 14.77
N TYR A 120 3.79 -26.23 14.05
CA TYR A 120 3.79 -27.56 14.65
C TYR A 120 5.18 -28.17 14.52
N PRO A 121 5.77 -28.70 15.61
CA PRO A 121 7.03 -29.44 15.51
C PRO A 121 6.84 -30.66 14.60
N PRO A 122 7.87 -31.03 13.81
CA PRO A 122 7.80 -32.22 12.98
C PRO A 122 7.55 -33.48 13.84
N PRO A 123 6.85 -34.50 13.32
CA PRO A 123 6.66 -35.75 14.03
C PRO A 123 8.02 -36.36 14.41
N PRO A 124 8.15 -37.00 15.58
CA PRO A 124 9.37 -37.71 15.94
C PRO A 124 9.65 -38.80 14.90
N GLU A 125 10.91 -38.86 14.44
CA GLU A 125 11.37 -39.91 13.52
C GLU A 125 11.15 -41.29 14.16
N PRO A 126 10.63 -42.27 13.42
CA PRO A 126 10.47 -43.62 13.95
C PRO A 126 11.85 -44.19 14.31
N ASP A 127 11.96 -44.63 15.56
CA ASP A 127 13.15 -45.26 16.14
C ASP A 127 13.55 -46.47 15.27
N PRO A 128 14.79 -46.52 14.75
CA PRO A 128 15.26 -47.69 14.02
C PRO A 128 15.34 -48.88 14.97
N ALA A 129 14.37 -49.80 14.84
CA ALA A 129 14.35 -51.10 15.51
C ALA A 129 15.51 -52.00 15.07
#